data_AF-A0A1H6U2B9-F1
#
_entry.id   AF-A0A1H6U2B9-F1
#
_cell.length_a   1.000
_cell.length_b   1.000
_cell.length_c   1.000
_cell.angle_alpha   90.00
_cell.angle_beta   90.00
_cell.angle_gamma   90.00
#
_symmetry.space_group_name_H-M   'P 1'
#
loop_
_entity.id
_entity.type
_entity.pdbx_description
1 polymer ?
#
loop_
_entity_poly.entity_id
_entity_poly.type
_entity_poly.pdbx_seq_one_letter_code
_entity_poly.pdbx_strand_id
1 'polypeptide(L)'
;MHGILYAHTRRDDGVALVAAMGIALIGMMVATIVITQTIYAVNDSGRDRTRTAEVHSAEAALDATLAELEVASPCSAPSFSPITYGDGASATEVVVTIAYSDDSGPLTACTDDVIDGLPSHAVVTAVATPVNPVPGVDPERKVVAEVNLEPHISLSEDAAIFTASDLYTGTGFSLSPALLASSADVWIDDGDWTCQNGSQLNGSLISPQGSITFSNANCRVEGDIWVQNDFKIHQPPADGEAAGGDLTVRSGSLYNYRPFSIGQDILVGGSHGTAQAVTAGGTIEYNVGAANIRDVAPVGLPEIEYVPADWISEGFTVASKTDFINAVKASWPDAKNGELNKADDCEFSNNGGNPAIVLPATKTLYDLRTCDVKLQNNITIELYADTVIFLKSYTSTNNIVIKSGDGGAHKFWAIVPHSNGTGTIRTHSPVSIVAPVESFWYTPGDLFLHNSSQFRGQVYGGDVDVHAAAGFEYTNVGVPGVELVSAATLDEGFVVEIVNKREES
;
A
#
# COMPACT_ATOMS: atom_id res chain seq x y z
N MET A 1 -38.62 -110.55 49.24
CA MET A 1 -37.22 -110.34 49.64
C MET A 1 -36.90 -108.88 49.34
N HIS A 2 -36.58 -108.08 50.38
CA HIS A 2 -35.90 -106.76 50.34
C HIS A 2 -36.42 -105.68 49.36
N GLY A 3 -36.77 -104.45 49.74
CA GLY A 3 -36.59 -103.73 50.98
C GLY A 3 -37.25 -102.36 50.86
N ILE A 4 -37.69 -101.84 52.00
CA ILE A 4 -38.34 -100.55 52.21
C ILE A 4 -37.30 -99.42 52.07
N LEU A 5 -37.63 -98.35 51.34
CA LEU A 5 -37.03 -97.02 51.50
C LEU A 5 -38.09 -95.95 51.20
N TYR A 6 -38.75 -95.48 52.26
CA TYR A 6 -39.62 -94.31 52.26
C TYR A 6 -38.71 -93.09 52.49
N ALA A 7 -38.48 -92.28 51.44
CA ALA A 7 -37.76 -91.02 51.56
C ALA A 7 -38.77 -89.86 51.62
N HIS A 8 -38.74 -89.18 52.76
CA HIS A 8 -39.62 -88.08 53.15
C HIS A 8 -39.30 -86.84 52.30
N THR A 9 -40.17 -86.46 51.37
CA THR A 9 -40.11 -85.15 50.68
C THR A 9 -40.51 -84.05 51.66
N ARG A 10 -39.53 -83.40 52.28
CA ARG A 10 -39.74 -82.12 52.96
C ARG A 10 -40.01 -81.06 51.90
N ARG A 11 -41.12 -80.34 52.05
CA ARG A 11 -41.46 -79.14 51.27
C ARG A 11 -40.49 -78.03 51.65
N ASP A 12 -39.45 -77.81 50.84
CA ASP A 12 -38.57 -76.62 50.89
C ASP A 12 -39.07 -75.48 49.98
N ASP A 13 -40.35 -75.51 49.58
CA ASP A 13 -40.96 -74.57 48.63
C ASP A 13 -40.93 -73.10 49.11
N GLY A 14 -40.82 -72.86 50.43
CA GLY A 14 -40.73 -71.52 51.00
C GLY A 14 -39.32 -70.91 50.99
N VAL A 15 -38.28 -71.73 51.19
CA VAL A 15 -36.88 -71.23 51.29
C VAL A 15 -36.30 -70.97 49.90
N ALA A 16 -36.68 -71.78 48.90
CA ALA A 16 -36.31 -71.57 47.51
C ALA A 16 -36.90 -70.25 46.95
N LEU A 17 -38.15 -69.92 47.32
CA LEU A 17 -38.80 -68.68 46.88
C LEU A 17 -38.15 -67.43 47.52
N VAL A 18 -37.78 -67.50 48.80
CA VAL A 18 -37.06 -66.40 49.48
C VAL A 18 -35.65 -66.21 48.91
N ALA A 19 -34.93 -67.29 48.60
CA ALA A 19 -33.62 -67.21 47.96
C ALA A 19 -33.71 -66.63 46.54
N ALA A 20 -34.71 -67.03 45.75
CA ALA A 20 -34.95 -66.49 44.41
C ALA A 20 -35.32 -65.00 44.44
N MET A 21 -36.16 -64.57 45.38
CA MET A 21 -36.48 -63.15 45.57
C MET A 21 -35.28 -62.34 46.05
N GLY A 22 -34.43 -62.91 46.92
CA GLY A 22 -33.19 -62.26 47.36
C GLY A 22 -32.23 -62.00 46.20
N ILE A 23 -32.02 -63.00 45.33
CA ILE A 23 -31.17 -62.84 44.14
C ILE A 23 -31.78 -61.86 43.13
N ALA A 24 -33.11 -61.89 42.94
CA ALA A 24 -33.79 -60.95 42.05
C ALA A 24 -33.69 -59.49 42.53
N LEU A 25 -33.83 -59.24 43.84
CA LEU A 25 -33.67 -57.90 44.43
C LEU A 25 -32.23 -57.38 44.29
N ILE A 26 -31.24 -58.24 44.54
CA ILE A 26 -29.83 -57.89 44.33
C ILE A 26 -29.56 -57.60 42.85
N GLY A 27 -30.11 -58.41 41.94
CA GLY A 27 -30.00 -58.21 40.50
C GLY A 27 -30.60 -56.87 40.05
N MET A 28 -31.77 -56.49 40.57
CA MET A 28 -32.39 -55.19 40.29
C MET A 28 -31.56 -54.03 40.84
N MET A 29 -31.01 -54.13 42.06
CA MET A 29 -30.15 -53.08 42.62
C MET A 29 -28.89 -52.89 41.78
N VAL A 30 -28.20 -53.97 41.40
CA VAL A 30 -27.01 -53.89 40.55
C VAL A 30 -27.35 -53.28 39.18
N ALA A 31 -28.47 -53.69 38.57
CA ALA A 31 -28.92 -53.11 37.30
C ALA A 31 -29.18 -51.60 37.40
N THR A 32 -29.83 -51.12 38.48
CA THR A 32 -30.07 -49.68 38.68
C THR A 32 -28.77 -48.88 38.86
N ILE A 33 -27.77 -49.43 39.55
CA ILE A 33 -26.47 -48.79 39.72
C ILE A 33 -25.75 -48.68 38.37
N VAL A 34 -25.74 -49.76 37.57
CA VAL A 34 -25.10 -49.75 36.25
C VAL A 34 -25.77 -48.74 35.32
N ILE A 35 -27.10 -48.71 35.25
CA ILE A 35 -27.82 -47.74 34.42
C ILE A 35 -27.48 -46.30 34.84
N THR A 36 -27.46 -46.05 36.15
CA THR A 36 -27.11 -44.72 36.68
C THR A 36 -25.67 -44.34 36.33
N GLN A 37 -24.71 -45.26 36.48
CA GLN A 37 -23.32 -45.03 36.08
C GLN A 37 -23.17 -44.80 34.57
N THR A 38 -23.92 -45.53 33.74
CA THR A 38 -23.93 -45.31 32.28
C THR A 38 -24.49 -43.94 31.92
N ILE A 39 -25.56 -43.48 32.56
CA ILE A 39 -26.12 -42.13 32.33
C ILE A 39 -25.11 -41.05 32.72
N TYR A 40 -24.44 -41.19 33.87
CA TYR A 40 -23.40 -40.25 34.27
C TYR A 40 -22.23 -40.23 33.28
N ALA A 41 -21.74 -41.39 32.85
CA ALA A 41 -20.64 -41.48 31.88
C ALA A 41 -21.02 -40.88 30.51
N VAL A 42 -22.25 -41.09 30.05
CA VAL A 42 -22.75 -40.51 28.79
C VAL A 42 -22.90 -38.99 28.90
N ASN A 43 -23.42 -38.48 30.02
CA ASN A 43 -23.55 -37.04 30.24
C ASN A 43 -22.18 -36.35 30.37
N ASP A 44 -21.23 -36.97 31.07
CA ASP A 44 -19.87 -36.46 31.23
C ASP A 44 -19.15 -36.40 29.87
N SER A 45 -19.25 -37.48 29.09
CA SER A 45 -18.72 -37.51 27.72
C SER A 45 -19.42 -36.52 26.79
N GLY A 46 -20.72 -36.30 26.96
CA GLY A 46 -21.48 -35.29 26.20
C GLY A 46 -20.99 -33.88 26.50
N ARG A 47 -20.82 -33.54 27.78
CA ARG A 47 -20.27 -32.26 28.22
C ARG A 47 -18.86 -32.03 27.69
N ASP A 48 -17.98 -33.03 27.80
CA ASP A 48 -16.61 -32.87 27.34
C ASP A 48 -16.54 -32.65 25.83
N ARG A 49 -17.40 -33.34 25.06
CA ARG A 49 -17.53 -33.11 23.62
C ARG A 49 -18.01 -31.70 23.27
N THR A 50 -19.05 -31.22 23.94
CA THR A 50 -19.56 -29.85 23.73
C THR A 50 -18.47 -28.82 24.05
N ARG A 51 -17.76 -28.99 25.17
CA ARG A 51 -16.65 -28.11 25.56
C ARG A 51 -15.53 -28.11 24.52
N THR A 52 -15.10 -29.28 24.06
CA THR A 52 -14.06 -29.38 23.03
C THR A 52 -14.51 -28.75 21.71
N ALA A 53 -15.79 -28.91 21.34
CA ALA A 53 -16.35 -28.28 20.15
C ALA A 53 -16.37 -26.74 20.27
N GLU A 54 -16.74 -26.20 21.44
CA GLU A 54 -16.70 -24.76 21.71
C GLU A 54 -15.30 -24.17 21.54
N VAL A 55 -14.28 -24.76 22.18
CA VAL A 55 -12.90 -24.25 22.08
C VAL A 55 -12.40 -24.29 20.65
N HIS A 56 -12.55 -25.42 19.95
CA HIS A 56 -12.09 -25.51 18.56
C HIS A 56 -12.85 -24.59 17.61
N SER A 57 -14.14 -24.35 17.85
CA SER A 57 -14.93 -23.41 17.04
C SER A 57 -14.48 -21.97 17.28
N ALA A 58 -14.22 -21.59 18.54
CA ALA A 58 -13.67 -20.29 18.88
C ALA A 58 -12.26 -20.09 18.31
N GLU A 59 -11.38 -21.09 18.39
CA GLU A 59 -10.04 -21.04 17.79
C GLU A 59 -10.10 -20.90 16.27
N ALA A 60 -10.97 -21.66 15.59
CA ALA A 60 -11.14 -21.59 14.14
C ALA A 60 -11.65 -20.22 13.68
N ALA A 61 -12.63 -19.65 14.40
CA ALA A 61 -13.12 -18.30 14.11
C ALA A 61 -12.04 -17.25 14.38
N LEU A 62 -11.27 -17.40 15.46
CA LEU A 62 -10.18 -16.49 15.76
C LEU A 62 -9.11 -16.52 14.66
N ASP A 63 -8.67 -17.70 14.23
CA ASP A 63 -7.66 -17.83 13.17
C ASP A 63 -8.17 -17.26 11.83
N ALA A 64 -9.45 -17.47 11.51
CA ALA A 64 -10.08 -16.85 10.33
C ALA A 64 -10.13 -15.31 10.43
N THR A 65 -10.30 -14.77 11.63
CA THR A 65 -10.28 -13.32 11.87
C THR A 65 -8.89 -12.74 11.70
N LEU A 66 -7.85 -13.45 12.16
CA LEU A 66 -6.47 -13.02 11.97
C LEU A 66 -6.10 -12.99 10.48
N ALA A 67 -6.55 -13.98 9.69
CA ALA A 67 -6.38 -13.95 8.25
C ALA A 67 -7.17 -12.82 7.56
N GLU A 68 -8.36 -12.48 8.06
CA GLU A 68 -9.11 -11.32 7.55
C GLU A 68 -8.41 -10.00 7.89
N LEU A 69 -7.78 -9.90 9.06
CA LEU A 69 -6.96 -8.75 9.45
C LEU A 69 -5.74 -8.56 8.56
N GLU A 70 -5.22 -9.61 7.92
CA GLU A 70 -4.10 -9.48 6.97
C GLU A 70 -4.51 -8.78 5.67
N VAL A 71 -5.80 -8.83 5.30
CA VAL A 71 -6.29 -8.30 4.01
C VAL A 71 -7.30 -7.17 4.16
N ALA A 72 -7.81 -6.90 5.36
CA ALA A 72 -8.82 -5.89 5.64
C ALA A 72 -8.75 -5.35 7.08
N SER A 73 -9.41 -4.22 7.34
CA SER A 73 -9.47 -3.55 8.64
C SER A 73 -10.91 -3.49 9.21
N PRO A 74 -11.56 -4.65 9.49
CA PRO A 74 -12.97 -4.71 9.89
C PRO A 74 -13.28 -3.88 11.14
N CYS A 75 -14.32 -3.05 11.09
CA CYS A 75 -14.60 -2.02 12.11
C CYS A 75 -14.84 -2.49 13.56
N SER A 76 -15.12 -3.77 13.79
CA SER A 76 -15.39 -4.32 15.14
C SER A 76 -15.61 -5.82 15.18
N ALA A 77 -15.89 -6.45 14.04
CA ALA A 77 -16.08 -7.88 13.89
C ALA A 77 -15.75 -8.29 12.45
N PRO A 78 -15.25 -9.52 12.23
CA PRO A 78 -15.03 -10.03 10.89
C PRO A 78 -16.34 -10.23 10.14
N SER A 79 -16.28 -10.20 8.81
CA SER A 79 -17.44 -10.29 7.90
C SER A 79 -18.29 -11.56 8.06
N PHE A 80 -17.70 -12.64 8.57
CA PHE A 80 -18.40 -13.91 8.81
C PHE A 80 -19.07 -14.00 10.20
N SER A 81 -18.80 -13.07 11.12
CA SER A 81 -19.33 -13.12 12.49
C SER A 81 -20.76 -12.56 12.54
N PRO A 82 -21.72 -13.25 13.21
CA PRO A 82 -21.58 -14.54 13.90
C PRO A 82 -21.65 -15.75 12.95
N ILE A 83 -20.99 -16.85 13.34
CA ILE A 83 -20.96 -18.10 12.57
C ILE A 83 -21.32 -19.31 13.44
N THR A 84 -22.05 -20.29 12.90
CA THR A 84 -22.32 -21.57 13.58
C THR A 84 -21.46 -22.69 13.01
N TYR A 85 -20.74 -23.39 13.87
CA TYR A 85 -19.97 -24.59 13.53
C TYR A 85 -20.70 -25.86 13.95
N GLY A 86 -20.64 -26.88 13.09
CA GLY A 86 -21.19 -28.20 13.36
C GLY A 86 -22.73 -28.28 13.25
N ASP A 87 -23.27 -29.42 13.67
CA ASP A 87 -24.70 -29.71 13.68
C ASP A 87 -25.14 -30.47 14.96
N GLY A 88 -26.45 -30.57 15.16
CA GLY A 88 -27.03 -31.33 16.26
C GLY A 88 -26.66 -30.84 17.66
N ALA A 89 -26.35 -31.77 18.57
CA ALA A 89 -26.10 -31.49 19.98
C ALA A 89 -24.73 -30.85 20.27
N SER A 90 -23.85 -30.78 19.27
CA SER A 90 -22.52 -30.14 19.35
C SER A 90 -22.42 -28.90 18.46
N ALA A 91 -23.54 -28.39 17.94
CA ALA A 91 -23.56 -27.14 17.19
C ALA A 91 -23.23 -25.97 18.13
N THR A 92 -22.31 -25.13 17.70
CA THR A 92 -21.78 -24.01 18.49
C THR A 92 -21.80 -22.73 17.66
N GLU A 93 -22.46 -21.70 18.17
CA GLU A 93 -22.42 -20.35 17.61
C GLU A 93 -21.19 -19.62 18.15
N VAL A 94 -20.45 -18.94 17.29
CA VAL A 94 -19.26 -18.18 17.63
C VAL A 94 -19.45 -16.74 17.19
N VAL A 95 -19.29 -15.83 18.16
CA VAL A 95 -19.29 -14.39 17.94
C VAL A 95 -17.86 -13.89 18.13
N VAL A 96 -17.33 -13.19 17.12
CA VAL A 96 -16.02 -12.55 17.20
C VAL A 96 -16.16 -11.04 17.30
N THR A 97 -15.34 -10.43 18.16
CA THR A 97 -15.18 -8.98 18.29
C THR A 97 -13.70 -8.58 18.24
N ILE A 98 -13.40 -7.44 17.65
CA ILE A 98 -12.07 -6.86 17.48
C ILE A 98 -12.05 -5.49 18.15
N ALA A 99 -11.05 -5.25 19.00
CA ALA A 99 -10.83 -3.96 19.63
C ALA A 99 -9.45 -3.43 19.25
N TYR A 100 -9.39 -2.27 18.61
CA TYR A 100 -8.16 -1.63 18.15
C TYR A 100 -7.63 -0.61 19.17
N SER A 101 -6.31 -0.44 19.21
CA SER A 101 -5.64 0.59 20.01
C SER A 101 -4.32 1.02 19.38
N ASP A 102 -3.88 2.22 19.74
CA ASP A 102 -2.56 2.77 19.43
C ASP A 102 -1.80 3.13 20.72
N ASP A 103 -0.63 3.76 20.59
CA ASP A 103 0.18 4.25 21.72
C ASP A 103 -0.53 5.32 22.57
N SER A 104 -1.58 5.95 22.03
CA SER A 104 -2.37 7.00 22.68
C SER A 104 -3.61 6.45 23.42
N GLY A 105 -4.09 5.26 23.03
CA GLY A 105 -5.19 4.56 23.68
C GLY A 105 -6.09 3.77 22.73
N PRO A 106 -7.32 3.42 23.15
CA PRO A 106 -8.26 2.65 22.33
C PRO A 106 -8.85 3.49 21.20
N LEU A 107 -8.89 2.91 20.00
CA LEU A 107 -9.52 3.48 18.81
C LEU A 107 -10.97 2.99 18.75
N THR A 108 -11.93 3.92 18.77
CA THR A 108 -13.36 3.60 18.91
C THR A 108 -14.25 4.16 17.80
N ALA A 109 -13.71 5.07 16.99
CA ALA A 109 -14.40 5.59 15.82
C ALA A 109 -14.05 4.71 14.62
N CYS A 110 -15.07 4.15 13.99
CA CYS A 110 -14.93 3.40 12.76
C CYS A 110 -16.16 3.64 11.89
N THR A 111 -15.94 4.09 10.65
CA THR A 111 -17.00 4.46 9.70
C THR A 111 -16.69 3.81 8.36
N ASP A 112 -17.66 3.08 7.79
CA ASP A 112 -17.52 2.41 6.49
C ASP A 112 -16.28 1.49 6.38
N ASP A 113 -16.01 0.69 7.43
CA ASP A 113 -14.83 -0.21 7.52
C ASP A 113 -13.46 0.52 7.56
N VAL A 114 -13.47 1.81 7.87
CA VAL A 114 -12.25 2.62 8.08
C VAL A 114 -12.15 3.03 9.55
N ILE A 115 -11.05 2.63 10.20
CA ILE A 115 -10.73 2.96 11.58
C ILE A 115 -10.17 4.39 11.63
N ASP A 116 -10.71 5.24 12.51
CA ASP A 116 -10.19 6.57 12.75
C ASP A 116 -8.91 6.50 13.60
N GLY A 117 -7.76 6.50 12.94
CA GLY A 117 -6.44 6.39 13.55
C GLY A 117 -5.57 5.28 12.93
N LEU A 118 -4.34 5.16 13.43
CA LEU A 118 -3.38 4.13 13.02
C LEU A 118 -3.29 3.05 14.12
N PRO A 119 -4.04 1.94 14.02
CA PRO A 119 -3.95 0.89 15.02
C PRO A 119 -2.56 0.23 15.00
N SER A 120 -1.89 0.18 16.15
CA SER A 120 -0.64 -0.57 16.34
C SER A 120 -0.87 -1.88 17.10
N HIS A 121 -2.04 -2.05 17.72
CA HIS A 121 -2.43 -3.23 18.48
C HIS A 121 -3.91 -3.56 18.28
N ALA A 122 -4.25 -4.85 18.33
CA ALA A 122 -5.63 -5.29 18.43
C ALA A 122 -5.82 -6.45 19.41
N VAL A 123 -7.02 -6.52 19.97
CA VAL A 123 -7.49 -7.65 20.78
C VAL A 123 -8.66 -8.30 20.07
N VAL A 124 -8.45 -9.53 19.59
CA VAL A 124 -9.46 -10.35 18.94
C VAL A 124 -10.05 -11.30 19.97
N THR A 125 -11.36 -11.29 20.14
CA THR A 125 -12.09 -12.12 21.11
C THR A 125 -13.13 -12.95 20.38
N ALA A 126 -13.04 -14.28 20.48
CA ALA A 126 -14.04 -15.22 19.99
C ALA A 126 -14.80 -15.85 21.17
N VAL A 127 -16.11 -15.72 21.20
CA VAL A 127 -17.00 -16.30 22.22
C VAL A 127 -17.85 -17.40 21.57
N ALA A 128 -17.63 -18.64 22.00
CA ALA A 128 -18.38 -19.82 21.58
C ALA A 128 -19.51 -20.15 22.57
N THR A 129 -20.72 -20.29 22.06
CA THR A 129 -21.94 -20.62 22.81
C THR A 129 -22.61 -21.85 22.19
N PRO A 130 -22.93 -22.91 22.95
CA PRO A 130 -23.60 -24.09 22.40
C PRO A 130 -25.03 -23.71 22.02
N VAL A 131 -25.42 -24.00 20.77
CA VAL A 131 -26.77 -23.69 20.25
C VAL A 131 -27.84 -24.44 21.05
N ASN A 132 -27.50 -25.65 21.52
CA ASN A 132 -28.34 -26.46 22.37
C ASN A 132 -27.71 -26.54 23.78
N PRO A 133 -28.28 -25.86 24.80
CA PRO A 133 -27.68 -25.82 26.13
C PRO A 133 -27.64 -27.22 26.75
N VAL A 134 -26.46 -27.61 27.24
CA VAL A 134 -26.24 -28.88 27.94
C VAL A 134 -26.18 -28.62 29.45
N PRO A 135 -27.01 -29.29 30.28
CA PRO A 135 -27.00 -29.06 31.72
C PRO A 135 -25.63 -29.32 32.37
N GLY A 136 -25.12 -28.33 33.12
CA GLY A 136 -23.84 -28.45 33.84
C GLY A 136 -22.60 -28.16 32.98
N VAL A 137 -22.78 -27.63 31.78
CA VAL A 137 -21.73 -26.97 30.98
C VAL A 137 -21.90 -25.47 31.16
N ASP A 138 -20.78 -24.78 31.33
CA ASP A 138 -20.75 -23.31 31.29
C ASP A 138 -21.30 -22.86 29.93
N PRO A 139 -22.19 -21.86 29.87
CA PRO A 139 -22.87 -21.55 28.61
C PRO A 139 -21.93 -20.94 27.56
N GLU A 140 -20.73 -20.48 27.93
CA GLU A 140 -19.86 -19.74 27.03
C GLU A 140 -18.39 -20.12 27.24
N ARG A 141 -17.62 -20.11 26.15
CA ARG A 141 -16.16 -20.21 26.16
C ARG A 141 -15.56 -19.06 25.37
N LYS A 142 -14.54 -18.42 25.92
CA LYS A 142 -13.90 -17.26 25.32
C LYS A 142 -12.44 -17.58 24.98
N VAL A 143 -12.04 -17.31 23.75
CA VAL A 143 -10.64 -17.34 23.31
C VAL A 143 -10.24 -15.93 22.90
N VAL A 144 -9.11 -15.47 23.41
CA VAL A 144 -8.60 -14.11 23.17
C VAL A 144 -7.21 -14.19 22.57
N ALA A 145 -6.97 -13.40 21.52
CA ALA A 145 -5.64 -13.13 20.98
C ALA A 145 -5.33 -11.63 21.07
N GLU A 146 -4.14 -11.33 21.55
CA GLU A 146 -3.52 -10.00 21.51
C GLU A 146 -2.51 -10.01 20.37
N VAL A 147 -2.64 -9.06 19.45
CA VAL A 147 -1.81 -8.97 18.25
C VAL A 147 -1.20 -7.58 18.12
N ASN A 148 0.03 -7.52 17.65
CA ASN A 148 0.59 -6.29 17.09
C ASN A 148 0.15 -6.19 15.63
N LEU A 149 -0.17 -4.97 15.23
CA LEU A 149 -0.59 -4.65 13.89
C LEU A 149 0.43 -3.70 13.28
N GLU A 150 0.99 -4.09 12.16
CA GLU A 150 1.75 -3.20 11.28
C GLU A 150 0.95 -3.08 9.99
N PRO A 151 0.37 -1.91 9.66
CA PRO A 151 -0.46 -1.78 8.46
C PRO A 151 0.34 -2.18 7.23
N HIS A 152 -0.28 -2.85 6.24
CA HIS A 152 0.33 -2.89 4.92
C HIS A 152 0.22 -1.47 4.35
N ILE A 153 1.21 -0.64 4.67
CA ILE A 153 1.42 0.64 4.02
C ILE A 153 2.28 0.38 2.80
N SER A 154 1.63 0.14 1.67
CA SER A 154 2.30 0.03 0.37
C SER A 154 1.97 1.19 -0.56
N LEU A 155 1.65 2.36 -0.01
CA LEU A 155 1.44 3.53 -0.85
C LEU A 155 2.16 4.74 -0.23
N SER A 156 3.13 5.29 -0.96
CA SER A 156 4.05 6.33 -0.50
C SER A 156 3.36 7.58 0.06
N GLU A 157 4.02 8.19 1.04
CA GLU A 157 3.70 9.50 1.60
C GLU A 157 3.81 10.64 0.57
N ASP A 158 4.49 10.43 -0.57
CA ASP A 158 4.57 11.37 -1.69
C ASP A 158 5.11 10.68 -2.95
N ALA A 159 4.46 10.84 -4.10
CA ALA A 159 4.98 10.29 -5.35
C ALA A 159 6.26 11.02 -5.78
N ALA A 160 7.28 10.27 -6.22
CA ALA A 160 8.46 10.82 -6.87
C ALA A 160 8.12 11.39 -8.25
N ILE A 161 7.26 10.67 -8.97
CA ILE A 161 6.66 11.09 -10.23
C ILE A 161 5.15 10.95 -10.11
N PHE A 162 4.45 12.06 -10.33
CA PHE A 162 3.01 12.08 -10.49
C PHE A 162 2.66 12.52 -11.91
N THR A 163 1.79 11.78 -12.58
CA THR A 163 1.18 12.19 -13.85
C THR A 163 -0.33 12.10 -13.75
N ALA A 164 -1.04 13.09 -14.29
CA ALA A 164 -2.50 13.11 -14.34
C ALA A 164 -3.04 12.15 -15.41
N SER A 165 -2.30 12.00 -16.50
CA SER A 165 -2.63 11.13 -17.63
C SER A 165 -1.49 10.15 -17.88
N ASP A 166 -0.80 10.23 -19.02
CA ASP A 166 0.13 9.17 -19.40
C ASP A 166 1.53 9.39 -18.80
N LEU A 167 2.23 8.27 -18.55
CA LEU A 167 3.65 8.27 -18.26
C LEU A 167 4.42 7.66 -19.43
N TYR A 168 5.46 8.35 -19.89
CA TYR A 168 6.44 7.77 -20.79
C TYR A 168 7.83 7.77 -20.15
N THR A 169 8.51 6.63 -20.24
CA THR A 169 9.90 6.47 -19.82
C THR A 169 10.76 5.90 -20.95
N GLY A 170 11.88 6.57 -21.22
CA GLY A 170 12.83 6.22 -22.25
C GLY A 170 13.81 5.12 -21.84
N THR A 171 14.72 4.78 -22.77
CA THR A 171 15.72 3.73 -22.57
C THR A 171 16.69 4.04 -21.44
N GLY A 172 16.83 3.11 -20.50
CA GLY A 172 17.76 3.24 -19.39
C GLY A 172 17.34 4.26 -18.33
N PHE A 173 16.05 4.61 -18.27
CA PHE A 173 15.48 5.35 -17.16
C PHE A 173 15.63 4.55 -15.86
N SER A 174 16.15 5.17 -14.81
CA SER A 174 16.22 4.60 -13.47
C SER A 174 15.71 5.58 -12.45
N LEU A 175 14.73 5.18 -11.65
CA LEU A 175 14.21 5.91 -10.51
C LEU A 175 14.69 5.22 -9.23
N SER A 176 15.35 5.98 -8.35
CA SER A 176 15.84 5.47 -7.08
C SER A 176 15.67 6.48 -5.96
N PRO A 177 15.38 6.06 -4.73
CA PRO A 177 15.35 6.97 -3.60
C PRO A 177 16.77 7.44 -3.24
N ALA A 178 16.91 8.69 -2.82
CA ALA A 178 18.18 9.20 -2.30
C ALA A 178 18.56 8.58 -0.95
N LEU A 179 17.55 8.19 -0.16
CA LEU A 179 17.70 7.55 1.13
C LEU A 179 17.20 6.12 1.03
N LEU A 180 17.99 5.15 1.49
CA LEU A 180 17.65 3.72 1.37
C LEU A 180 16.38 3.30 2.11
N ALA A 181 15.88 4.14 3.02
CA ALA A 181 14.67 3.89 3.81
C ALA A 181 13.41 4.54 3.21
N SER A 182 13.52 5.30 2.11
CA SER A 182 12.38 5.90 1.42
C SER A 182 12.05 5.13 0.15
N SER A 183 10.78 5.10 -0.26
CA SER A 183 10.35 4.57 -1.55
C SER A 183 10.25 5.69 -2.59
N ALA A 184 10.63 5.41 -3.84
CA ALA A 184 10.52 6.36 -4.96
C ALA A 184 9.33 6.00 -5.85
N ASP A 185 8.12 6.27 -5.36
CA ASP A 185 6.89 5.80 -5.98
C ASP A 185 6.48 6.61 -7.22
N VAL A 186 5.70 5.96 -8.08
CA VAL A 186 5.14 6.54 -9.30
C VAL A 186 3.63 6.43 -9.27
N TRP A 187 2.94 7.56 -9.46
CA TRP A 187 1.49 7.64 -9.53
C TRP A 187 1.03 8.11 -10.92
N ILE A 188 0.07 7.38 -11.50
CA ILE A 188 -0.48 7.61 -12.84
C ILE A 188 -2.00 7.66 -12.76
N ASP A 189 -2.56 8.85 -12.60
CA ASP A 189 -3.94 9.04 -12.15
C ASP A 189 -4.99 8.45 -13.12
N ASP A 190 -5.03 8.92 -14.38
CA ASP A 190 -6.03 8.52 -15.40
C ASP A 190 -5.42 7.88 -16.68
N GLY A 191 -4.11 7.59 -16.69
CA GLY A 191 -3.42 7.12 -17.90
C GLY A 191 -2.74 5.77 -17.79
N ASP A 192 -2.15 5.35 -18.91
CA ASP A 192 -1.43 4.09 -19.02
C ASP A 192 0.08 4.31 -18.87
N TRP A 193 0.79 3.28 -18.40
CA TRP A 193 2.24 3.20 -18.56
C TRP A 193 2.64 2.12 -19.54
N THR A 194 3.40 2.50 -20.56
CA THR A 194 4.05 1.53 -21.43
C THR A 194 5.56 1.62 -21.25
N CYS A 195 6.13 0.67 -20.51
CA CYS A 195 7.57 0.53 -20.41
C CYS A 195 8.13 -0.09 -21.69
N GLN A 196 8.71 0.76 -22.55
CA GLN A 196 9.24 0.35 -23.84
C GLN A 196 10.74 0.06 -23.83
N ASN A 197 11.51 0.43 -22.81
CA ASN A 197 12.97 0.41 -22.97
C ASN A 197 13.75 0.09 -21.68
N GLY A 198 13.22 -0.79 -20.85
CA GLY A 198 13.95 -1.33 -19.70
C GLY A 198 14.12 -0.33 -18.56
N SER A 199 13.04 0.36 -18.20
CA SER A 199 13.00 1.28 -17.07
C SER A 199 13.07 0.51 -15.74
N GLN A 200 13.83 1.02 -14.78
CA GLN A 200 13.93 0.47 -13.43
C GLN A 200 13.33 1.47 -12.43
N LEU A 201 12.32 1.04 -11.68
CA LEU A 201 11.66 1.85 -10.66
C LEU A 201 11.94 1.24 -9.29
N ASN A 202 12.69 1.92 -8.42
CA ASN A 202 12.90 1.49 -7.04
C ASN A 202 11.87 2.17 -6.11
N GLY A 203 10.63 1.73 -6.29
CA GLY A 203 9.46 2.11 -5.51
C GLY A 203 8.24 1.39 -6.08
N SER A 204 7.06 1.75 -5.58
CA SER A 204 5.80 1.21 -6.06
C SER A 204 5.24 2.00 -7.25
N LEU A 205 4.42 1.35 -8.05
CA LEU A 205 3.80 1.91 -9.24
C LEU A 205 2.30 1.73 -9.18
N ILE A 206 1.57 2.86 -9.20
CA ILE A 206 0.13 2.89 -8.99
C ILE A 206 -0.57 3.57 -10.15
N SER A 207 -1.58 2.90 -10.72
CA SER A 207 -2.42 3.43 -11.80
C SER A 207 -3.92 3.21 -11.50
N PRO A 208 -4.58 4.16 -10.80
CA PRO A 208 -5.99 4.12 -10.37
C PRO A 208 -7.03 3.87 -11.46
N GLN A 209 -6.73 4.24 -12.71
CA GLN A 209 -7.68 4.10 -13.82
C GLN A 209 -7.10 3.45 -15.08
N GLY A 210 -5.79 3.20 -15.12
CA GLY A 210 -5.08 2.78 -16.32
C GLY A 210 -4.66 1.31 -16.35
N SER A 211 -3.82 1.01 -17.32
CA SER A 211 -3.16 -0.26 -17.59
C SER A 211 -1.64 -0.09 -17.56
N ILE A 212 -0.94 -1.17 -17.23
CA ILE A 212 0.54 -1.20 -17.25
C ILE A 212 1.01 -2.25 -18.26
N THR A 213 1.87 -1.84 -19.18
CA THR A 213 2.43 -2.71 -20.22
C THR A 213 3.94 -2.68 -20.25
N PHE A 214 4.58 -3.82 -20.00
CA PHE A 214 6.01 -4.05 -20.22
C PHE A 214 6.20 -4.59 -21.63
N SER A 215 6.40 -3.68 -22.60
CA SER A 215 6.50 -4.04 -24.02
C SER A 215 7.83 -4.69 -24.39
N ASN A 216 8.91 -4.33 -23.71
CA ASN A 216 10.27 -4.79 -24.02
C ASN A 216 11.01 -5.22 -22.75
N ALA A 217 12.11 -5.95 -22.93
CA ALA A 217 12.90 -6.54 -21.85
C ALA A 217 13.45 -5.48 -20.85
N ASN A 218 13.62 -5.92 -19.60
CA ASN A 218 14.27 -5.20 -18.49
C ASN A 218 13.46 -4.12 -17.76
N CYS A 219 12.15 -4.05 -17.99
CA CYS A 219 11.27 -3.21 -17.16
C CYS A 219 11.07 -3.86 -15.79
N ARG A 220 11.51 -3.19 -14.72
CA ARG A 220 11.43 -3.72 -13.35
C ARG A 220 10.89 -2.66 -12.40
N VAL A 221 10.02 -3.09 -11.50
CA VAL A 221 9.55 -2.32 -10.34
C VAL A 221 10.06 -3.06 -9.10
N GLU A 222 10.73 -2.39 -8.16
CA GLU A 222 11.21 -3.06 -6.94
C GLU A 222 10.10 -3.21 -5.91
N GLY A 223 9.18 -2.25 -5.84
CA GLY A 223 8.02 -2.29 -4.96
C GLY A 223 6.81 -2.95 -5.61
N ASP A 224 5.64 -2.48 -5.21
CA ASP A 224 4.35 -3.06 -5.59
C ASP A 224 3.85 -2.46 -6.91
N ILE A 225 3.02 -3.22 -7.61
CA ILE A 225 2.32 -2.77 -8.80
C ILE A 225 0.82 -2.85 -8.53
N TRP A 226 0.15 -1.71 -8.52
CA TRP A 226 -1.31 -1.64 -8.47
C TRP A 226 -1.85 -1.04 -9.77
N VAL A 227 -2.79 -1.74 -10.41
CA VAL A 227 -3.40 -1.29 -11.65
C VAL A 227 -4.88 -1.62 -11.71
N GLN A 228 -5.67 -0.67 -12.22
CA GLN A 228 -7.11 -0.84 -12.34
C GLN A 228 -7.51 -1.79 -13.48
N ASN A 229 -6.92 -1.61 -14.66
CA ASN A 229 -7.27 -2.38 -15.85
C ASN A 229 -6.34 -3.58 -16.01
N ASP A 230 -5.60 -3.68 -17.12
CA ASP A 230 -4.77 -4.85 -17.41
C ASP A 230 -3.30 -4.65 -17.01
N PHE A 231 -2.65 -5.73 -16.55
CA PHE A 231 -1.19 -5.82 -16.52
C PHE A 231 -0.70 -6.74 -17.65
N LYS A 232 0.18 -6.21 -18.51
CA LYS A 232 0.67 -6.90 -19.72
C LYS A 232 2.19 -6.96 -19.73
N ILE A 233 2.77 -8.16 -19.86
CA ILE A 233 4.22 -8.35 -19.96
C ILE A 233 4.59 -9.14 -21.21
N HIS A 234 5.11 -8.44 -22.22
CA HIS A 234 5.58 -9.05 -23.47
C HIS A 234 6.97 -9.66 -23.31
N GLN A 235 7.84 -8.96 -22.58
CA GLN A 235 9.21 -9.38 -22.33
C GLN A 235 9.62 -9.01 -20.90
N PRO A 236 9.75 -10.01 -19.99
CA PRO A 236 10.19 -9.74 -18.63
C PRO A 236 11.69 -9.37 -18.57
N PRO A 237 12.15 -8.87 -17.42
CA PRO A 237 13.56 -8.73 -17.10
C PRO A 237 14.36 -10.02 -17.26
N ALA A 238 15.68 -9.89 -17.35
CA ALA A 238 16.59 -11.01 -17.65
C ALA A 238 16.63 -12.08 -16.53
N ASP A 239 16.42 -11.66 -15.28
CA ASP A 239 16.22 -12.53 -14.11
C ASP A 239 14.80 -13.09 -14.01
N GLY A 240 13.87 -12.54 -14.78
CA GLY A 240 12.46 -12.94 -14.85
C GLY A 240 11.55 -12.17 -13.90
N GLU A 241 12.09 -11.39 -12.96
CA GLU A 241 11.32 -10.73 -11.91
C GLU A 241 10.82 -9.36 -12.34
N ALA A 242 9.51 -9.21 -12.51
CA ALA A 242 8.89 -7.98 -12.99
C ALA A 242 8.62 -6.96 -11.87
N ALA A 243 8.23 -7.46 -10.70
CA ALA A 243 8.01 -6.69 -9.49
C ALA A 243 8.67 -7.39 -8.29
N GLY A 244 9.29 -6.64 -7.39
CA GLY A 244 9.83 -7.18 -6.13
C GLY A 244 8.77 -7.28 -5.01
N GLY A 245 7.73 -6.44 -5.06
CA GLY A 245 6.58 -6.48 -4.17
C GLY A 245 5.41 -7.29 -4.72
N ASP A 246 4.20 -6.85 -4.41
CA ASP A 246 2.92 -7.43 -4.85
C ASP A 246 2.53 -6.97 -6.26
N LEU A 247 1.70 -7.79 -6.93
CA LEU A 247 1.00 -7.40 -8.14
C LEU A 247 -0.51 -7.48 -7.94
N THR A 248 -1.16 -6.32 -7.94
CA THR A 248 -2.61 -6.18 -7.84
C THR A 248 -3.20 -5.64 -9.14
N VAL A 249 -4.12 -6.39 -9.73
CA VAL A 249 -4.85 -6.04 -10.96
C VAL A 249 -6.34 -6.07 -10.64
N ARG A 250 -6.97 -4.92 -10.43
CA ARG A 250 -8.32 -4.87 -9.83
C ARG A 250 -9.43 -5.35 -10.77
N SER A 251 -9.63 -4.70 -11.91
CA SER A 251 -10.76 -4.95 -12.81
C SER A 251 -10.40 -5.71 -14.07
N GLY A 252 -9.14 -5.62 -14.52
CA GLY A 252 -8.68 -6.29 -15.74
C GLY A 252 -8.00 -7.63 -15.49
N SER A 253 -7.20 -8.05 -16.46
CA SER A 253 -6.57 -9.37 -16.50
C SER A 253 -5.05 -9.28 -16.59
N LEU A 254 -4.41 -10.38 -16.19
CA LEU A 254 -2.96 -10.56 -16.32
C LEU A 254 -2.64 -11.24 -17.66
N TYR A 255 -1.75 -10.63 -18.45
CA TYR A 255 -1.27 -11.22 -19.71
C TYR A 255 0.25 -11.28 -19.74
N ASN A 256 0.82 -12.48 -19.83
CA ASN A 256 2.26 -12.65 -20.06
C ASN A 256 2.56 -13.47 -21.32
N TYR A 257 3.52 -13.02 -22.12
CA TYR A 257 3.95 -13.70 -23.35
C TYR A 257 5.22 -14.53 -23.15
N ARG A 258 5.82 -14.44 -21.96
CA ARG A 258 6.94 -15.25 -21.48
C ARG A 258 6.80 -15.51 -19.99
N PRO A 259 7.49 -16.52 -19.44
CA PRO A 259 7.52 -16.75 -18.01
C PRO A 259 8.10 -15.57 -17.25
N PHE A 260 7.47 -15.18 -16.13
CA PHE A 260 7.96 -14.12 -15.24
C PHE A 260 7.62 -14.43 -13.79
N SER A 261 8.26 -13.71 -12.87
CA SER A 261 8.01 -13.78 -11.43
C SER A 261 7.61 -12.43 -10.83
N ILE A 262 6.84 -12.51 -9.75
CA ILE A 262 6.56 -11.43 -8.80
C ILE A 262 7.16 -11.84 -7.46
N GLY A 263 7.77 -10.90 -6.74
CA GLY A 263 8.51 -11.19 -5.51
C GLY A 263 7.61 -11.62 -4.36
N GLN A 264 6.38 -11.13 -4.30
CA GLN A 264 5.39 -11.44 -3.25
C GLN A 264 4.10 -12.03 -3.83
N ASP A 265 2.93 -11.48 -3.54
CA ASP A 265 1.61 -12.00 -3.92
C ASP A 265 1.16 -11.51 -5.32
N ILE A 266 0.27 -12.27 -5.94
CA ILE A 266 -0.42 -11.88 -7.18
C ILE A 266 -1.92 -11.97 -6.96
N LEU A 267 -2.59 -10.83 -7.04
CA LEU A 267 -4.04 -10.70 -6.89
C LEU A 267 -4.67 -10.09 -8.14
N VAL A 268 -5.48 -10.87 -8.87
CA VAL A 268 -6.08 -10.43 -10.15
C VAL A 268 -7.59 -10.64 -10.15
N GLY A 269 -8.33 -9.56 -10.36
CA GLY A 269 -9.79 -9.60 -10.39
C GLY A 269 -10.35 -10.30 -11.62
N GLY A 270 -9.68 -10.17 -12.78
CA GLY A 270 -9.97 -10.92 -13.98
C GLY A 270 -9.17 -12.22 -14.11
N SER A 271 -9.01 -12.69 -15.35
CA SER A 271 -8.36 -13.98 -15.63
C SER A 271 -6.86 -13.85 -15.89
N HIS A 272 -6.14 -14.96 -15.79
CA HIS A 272 -4.82 -15.11 -16.44
C HIS A 272 -5.02 -15.47 -17.91
N GLY A 273 -4.73 -14.53 -18.81
CA GLY A 273 -5.13 -14.60 -20.21
C GLY A 273 -4.22 -15.42 -21.13
N THR A 274 -3.14 -16.02 -20.62
CA THR A 274 -2.14 -16.73 -21.44
C THR A 274 -1.69 -18.05 -20.80
N ALA A 275 -1.06 -18.92 -21.57
CA ALA A 275 -0.57 -20.23 -21.10
C ALA A 275 0.89 -20.20 -20.58
N GLN A 276 1.45 -19.01 -20.36
CA GLN A 276 2.85 -18.85 -19.95
C GLN A 276 2.95 -18.90 -18.42
N ALA A 277 4.01 -19.54 -17.91
CA ALA A 277 4.17 -19.71 -16.46
C ALA A 277 4.25 -18.35 -15.73
N VAL A 278 3.62 -18.28 -14.57
CA VAL A 278 3.71 -17.15 -13.63
C VAL A 278 4.10 -17.74 -12.29
N THR A 279 5.08 -17.14 -11.62
CA THR A 279 5.50 -17.54 -10.28
C THR A 279 5.43 -16.34 -9.36
N ALA A 280 5.04 -16.58 -8.12
CA ALA A 280 4.97 -15.58 -7.06
C ALA A 280 5.80 -16.10 -5.88
N GLY A 281 6.39 -15.21 -5.09
CA GLY A 281 7.00 -15.60 -3.82
C GLY A 281 5.95 -16.05 -2.81
N GLY A 282 4.76 -15.46 -2.88
CA GLY A 282 3.59 -15.80 -2.08
C GLY A 282 2.48 -16.51 -2.86
N THR A 283 1.26 -16.05 -2.67
CA THR A 283 0.01 -16.57 -3.21
C THR A 283 -0.26 -16.05 -4.62
N ILE A 284 -1.05 -16.82 -5.38
CA ILE A 284 -1.51 -16.44 -6.73
C ILE A 284 -3.01 -16.68 -6.79
N GLU A 285 -3.75 -15.60 -6.97
CA GLU A 285 -5.20 -15.62 -7.10
C GLU A 285 -5.67 -14.93 -8.39
N TYR A 286 -6.55 -15.63 -9.11
CA TYR A 286 -7.16 -15.15 -10.35
C TYR A 286 -8.68 -15.24 -10.26
N ASN A 287 -9.37 -14.38 -11.00
CA ASN A 287 -10.83 -14.29 -11.04
C ASN A 287 -11.43 -13.96 -9.67
N VAL A 288 -10.70 -13.20 -8.86
CA VAL A 288 -11.17 -12.78 -7.53
C VAL A 288 -12.36 -11.82 -7.66
N GLY A 289 -12.48 -11.12 -8.80
CA GLY A 289 -13.51 -10.13 -9.07
C GLY A 289 -13.18 -8.77 -8.47
N ALA A 290 -13.41 -7.70 -9.23
CA ALA A 290 -13.04 -6.34 -8.85
C ALA A 290 -13.67 -5.85 -7.52
N ALA A 291 -14.82 -6.41 -7.12
CA ALA A 291 -15.49 -6.05 -5.87
C ALA A 291 -14.77 -6.58 -4.62
N ASN A 292 -13.91 -7.59 -4.78
CA ASN A 292 -13.13 -8.21 -3.70
C ASN A 292 -11.68 -7.69 -3.67
N ILE A 293 -11.35 -6.74 -4.55
CA ILE A 293 -10.06 -6.06 -4.56
C ILE A 293 -10.33 -4.59 -4.26
N ARG A 294 -9.60 -4.05 -3.28
CA ARG A 294 -9.78 -2.68 -2.86
C ARG A 294 -9.51 -1.70 -3.99
N ASP A 295 -10.37 -0.69 -4.09
CA ASP A 295 -10.26 0.36 -5.08
C ASP A 295 -9.25 1.41 -4.63
N VAL A 296 -8.33 1.79 -5.51
CA VAL A 296 -7.53 2.99 -5.36
C VAL A 296 -8.15 4.03 -6.27
N ALA A 297 -8.70 5.09 -5.67
CA ALA A 297 -9.37 6.14 -6.43
C ALA A 297 -8.33 7.11 -7.03
N PRO A 298 -8.57 7.63 -8.24
CA PRO A 298 -7.81 8.75 -8.76
C PRO A 298 -8.00 9.96 -7.83
N VAL A 299 -6.92 10.69 -7.62
CA VAL A 299 -6.87 11.85 -6.71
C VAL A 299 -6.83 13.18 -7.45
N GLY A 300 -6.55 13.17 -8.75
CA GLY A 300 -6.28 14.35 -9.55
C GLY A 300 -4.88 14.92 -9.31
N LEU A 301 -4.39 15.67 -10.28
CA LEU A 301 -3.15 16.44 -10.13
C LEU A 301 -3.34 17.51 -9.05
N PRO A 302 -2.46 17.59 -8.02
CA PRO A 302 -2.52 18.65 -7.02
C PRO A 302 -2.54 20.04 -7.67
N GLU A 303 -3.48 20.89 -7.25
CA GLU A 303 -3.59 22.24 -7.77
C GLU A 303 -2.57 23.16 -7.08
N ILE A 304 -1.48 23.50 -7.78
CA ILE A 304 -0.47 24.42 -7.25
C ILE A 304 -0.66 25.79 -7.88
N GLU A 305 -1.07 26.75 -7.06
CA GLU A 305 -1.27 28.15 -7.48
C GLU A 305 -0.18 29.09 -6.97
N TYR A 306 -0.09 30.26 -7.60
CA TYR A 306 0.77 31.34 -7.09
C TYR A 306 0.11 32.02 -5.90
N VAL A 307 0.43 31.52 -4.70
CA VAL A 307 -0.03 32.06 -3.42
C VAL A 307 1.19 32.54 -2.61
N PRO A 308 1.66 33.79 -2.79
CA PRO A 308 2.88 34.27 -2.14
C PRO A 308 2.86 34.20 -0.61
N ALA A 309 1.68 34.23 0.01
CA ALA A 309 1.54 34.18 1.45
C ALA A 309 2.15 32.91 2.05
N ASP A 310 1.95 31.75 1.42
CA ASP A 310 2.43 30.45 1.89
C ASP A 310 3.97 30.37 1.84
N TRP A 311 4.58 30.99 0.83
CA TRP A 311 6.03 31.09 0.71
C TRP A 311 6.62 32.13 1.67
N ILE A 312 5.94 33.26 1.89
CA ILE A 312 6.39 34.28 2.83
C ILE A 312 6.42 33.73 4.26
N SER A 313 5.46 32.87 4.65
CA SER A 313 5.50 32.20 5.96
C SER A 313 6.71 31.29 6.13
N GLU A 314 7.27 30.75 5.04
CA GLU A 314 8.50 29.94 5.01
C GLU A 314 9.79 30.78 4.89
N GLY A 315 9.65 32.11 4.97
CA GLY A 315 10.76 33.07 4.95
C GLY A 315 11.21 33.52 3.56
N PHE A 316 10.44 33.27 2.51
CA PHE A 316 10.76 33.74 1.15
C PHE A 316 10.51 35.23 0.97
N THR A 317 11.38 35.86 0.18
CA THR A 317 11.21 37.23 -0.31
C THR A 317 10.62 37.19 -1.72
N VAL A 318 9.55 37.96 -1.97
CA VAL A 318 8.93 38.03 -3.29
C VAL A 318 9.74 38.96 -4.19
N ALA A 319 10.12 38.47 -5.36
CA ALA A 319 10.87 39.18 -6.38
C ALA A 319 10.09 39.15 -7.70
N SER A 320 10.18 40.26 -8.44
CA SER A 320 9.52 40.42 -9.73
C SER A 320 10.32 39.79 -10.88
N LYS A 321 9.69 39.69 -12.06
CA LYS A 321 10.39 39.41 -13.32
C LYS A 321 11.61 40.32 -13.55
N THR A 322 11.48 41.61 -13.25
CA THR A 322 12.59 42.57 -13.42
C THR A 322 13.76 42.24 -12.50
N ASP A 323 13.49 41.80 -11.27
CA ASP A 323 14.52 41.43 -10.30
C ASP A 323 15.28 40.17 -10.75
N PHE A 324 14.58 39.18 -11.31
CA PHE A 324 15.21 38.00 -11.90
C PHE A 324 16.13 38.38 -13.08
N ILE A 325 15.63 39.21 -14.01
CA ILE A 325 16.41 39.66 -15.17
C ILE A 325 17.64 40.45 -14.72
N ASN A 326 17.51 41.29 -13.69
CA ASN A 326 18.63 42.03 -13.13
C ASN A 326 19.68 41.10 -12.53
N ALA A 327 19.28 40.02 -11.83
CA ALA A 327 20.20 39.01 -11.31
C ALA A 327 20.96 38.30 -12.45
N VAL A 328 20.27 37.95 -13.54
CA VAL A 328 20.90 37.38 -14.74
C VAL A 328 21.89 38.36 -15.38
N LYS A 329 21.46 39.61 -15.62
CA LYS A 329 22.31 40.67 -16.19
C LYS A 329 23.56 40.91 -15.33
N ALA A 330 23.42 40.91 -14.01
CA ALA A 330 24.54 41.08 -13.07
C ALA A 330 25.51 39.88 -13.10
N SER A 331 25.00 38.68 -13.34
CA SER A 331 25.82 37.46 -13.46
C SER A 331 26.64 37.42 -14.75
N TRP A 332 26.21 38.16 -15.79
CA TRP A 332 26.78 38.11 -17.13
C TRP A 332 27.35 39.48 -17.58
N PRO A 333 28.36 40.03 -16.89
CA PRO A 333 28.87 41.38 -17.16
C PRO A 333 29.48 41.53 -18.57
N ASP A 334 29.97 40.42 -19.15
CA ASP A 334 30.62 40.38 -20.46
C ASP A 334 29.68 39.94 -21.60
N ALA A 335 28.39 39.67 -21.31
CA ALA A 335 27.43 39.28 -22.34
C ALA A 335 27.21 40.42 -23.33
N LYS A 336 27.00 40.08 -24.61
CA LYS A 336 26.77 41.10 -25.64
C LYS A 336 25.42 41.76 -25.38
N ASN A 337 25.30 43.06 -25.62
CA ASN A 337 24.02 43.79 -25.44
C ASN A 337 22.81 43.11 -26.12
N GLY A 338 23.02 42.48 -27.29
CA GLY A 338 21.96 41.74 -27.97
C GLY A 338 21.46 40.49 -27.24
N GLU A 339 22.30 39.85 -26.42
CA GLU A 339 21.95 38.72 -25.55
C GLU A 339 21.23 39.22 -24.29
N LEU A 340 21.69 40.31 -23.69
CA LEU A 340 21.05 40.92 -22.53
C LEU A 340 19.66 41.51 -22.83
N ASN A 341 19.43 41.99 -24.05
CA ASN A 341 18.12 42.49 -24.48
C ASN A 341 17.08 41.36 -24.59
N LYS A 342 17.51 40.14 -24.92
CA LYS A 342 16.62 38.97 -24.98
C LYS A 342 16.14 38.50 -23.61
N ALA A 343 16.91 38.79 -22.56
CA ALA A 343 16.50 38.52 -21.18
C ALA A 343 15.20 39.26 -20.81
N ASP A 344 14.93 40.43 -21.41
CA ASP A 344 13.68 41.16 -21.20
C ASP A 344 12.46 40.40 -21.76
N ASP A 345 12.68 39.53 -22.75
CA ASP A 345 11.71 38.57 -23.31
C ASP A 345 11.77 37.18 -22.65
N CYS A 346 12.53 37.04 -21.54
CA CYS A 346 12.85 35.78 -20.86
C CYS A 346 13.53 34.71 -21.73
N GLU A 347 14.26 35.15 -22.75
CA GLU A 347 15.16 34.29 -23.50
C GLU A 347 16.59 34.52 -23.00
N PHE A 348 17.10 33.52 -22.29
CA PHE A 348 18.40 33.54 -21.65
C PHE A 348 19.35 32.64 -22.45
N SER A 349 20.20 33.28 -23.23
CA SER A 349 21.13 32.64 -24.15
C SER A 349 22.46 33.38 -24.10
N ASN A 350 23.56 32.65 -23.88
CA ASN A 350 24.90 33.24 -23.91
C ASN A 350 25.83 32.42 -24.82
N ASN A 351 26.42 33.06 -25.84
CA ASN A 351 27.39 32.43 -26.74
C ASN A 351 28.86 32.71 -26.36
N GLY A 352 29.09 33.52 -25.32
CA GLY A 352 30.39 34.10 -24.95
C GLY A 352 31.22 33.28 -23.94
N GLY A 353 30.83 32.04 -23.66
CA GLY A 353 31.23 31.29 -22.47
C GLY A 353 29.99 31.04 -21.62
N ASN A 354 30.01 30.06 -20.73
CA ASN A 354 28.85 29.64 -19.95
C ASN A 354 28.88 30.25 -18.54
N PRO A 355 28.71 31.57 -18.31
CA PRO A 355 28.64 32.09 -16.96
C PRO A 355 27.35 31.60 -16.30
N ALA A 356 27.48 31.15 -15.05
CA ALA A 356 26.32 30.76 -14.26
C ALA A 356 25.41 31.96 -14.02
N ILE A 357 24.09 31.72 -13.94
CA ILE A 357 23.13 32.63 -13.35
C ILE A 357 23.26 32.47 -11.84
N VAL A 358 23.81 33.49 -11.17
CA VAL A 358 24.01 33.50 -9.73
C VAL A 358 22.77 34.10 -9.07
N LEU A 359 22.05 33.28 -8.31
CA LEU A 359 20.87 33.72 -7.58
C LEU A 359 21.23 34.23 -6.17
N PRO A 360 20.38 35.07 -5.56
CA PRO A 360 20.67 35.65 -4.25
C PRO A 360 20.85 34.61 -3.13
N ALA A 361 21.60 34.98 -2.09
CA ALA A 361 21.77 34.19 -0.87
C ALA A 361 20.60 34.31 0.13
N THR A 362 19.44 34.77 -0.33
CA THR A 362 18.20 34.88 0.44
C THR A 362 17.13 34.06 -0.24
N LYS A 363 16.26 33.41 0.54
CA LYS A 363 15.14 32.66 -0.02
C LYS A 363 14.30 33.57 -0.90
N THR A 364 14.11 33.20 -2.17
CA THR A 364 13.51 34.11 -3.16
C THR A 364 12.43 33.42 -3.98
N LEU A 365 11.27 34.07 -4.06
CA LEU A 365 10.14 33.69 -4.90
C LEU A 365 10.04 34.63 -6.09
N TYR A 366 10.35 34.13 -7.28
CA TYR A 366 10.25 34.90 -8.53
C TYR A 366 8.89 34.70 -9.20
N ASP A 367 8.19 35.81 -9.47
CA ASP A 367 6.98 35.81 -10.32
C ASP A 367 7.35 36.08 -11.79
N LEU A 368 7.47 35.00 -12.56
CA LEU A 368 7.68 35.00 -14.02
C LEU A 368 6.44 34.49 -14.78
N ARG A 369 5.24 34.50 -14.18
CA ARG A 369 4.02 33.94 -14.79
C ARG A 369 3.58 34.63 -16.09
N THR A 370 4.13 35.80 -16.38
CA THR A 370 3.92 36.50 -17.66
C THR A 370 4.94 36.12 -18.74
N CYS A 371 5.81 35.14 -18.46
CA CYS A 371 6.97 34.84 -19.29
C CYS A 371 7.08 33.37 -19.69
N ASP A 372 7.35 33.17 -20.98
CA ASP A 372 7.76 31.88 -21.53
C ASP A 372 9.29 31.79 -21.41
N VAL A 373 9.77 31.18 -20.32
CA VAL A 373 11.20 31.12 -19.97
C VAL A 373 11.92 30.19 -20.94
N LYS A 374 12.93 30.71 -21.63
CA LYS A 374 13.78 29.94 -22.55
C LYS A 374 15.23 29.96 -22.11
N LEU A 375 15.78 28.82 -21.73
CA LEU A 375 17.20 28.67 -21.42
C LEU A 375 17.93 28.03 -22.60
N GLN A 376 18.96 28.69 -23.11
CA GLN A 376 19.70 28.23 -24.29
C GLN A 376 21.21 28.33 -24.08
N ASN A 377 21.96 27.46 -24.74
CA ASN A 377 23.43 27.49 -24.82
C ASN A 377 24.14 27.23 -23.47
N ASN A 378 23.90 26.06 -22.88
CA ASN A 378 24.63 25.56 -21.72
C ASN A 378 24.56 26.47 -20.49
N ILE A 379 23.38 26.60 -19.90
CA ILE A 379 23.16 27.48 -18.75
C ILE A 379 23.43 26.71 -17.46
N THR A 380 24.17 27.33 -16.54
CA THR A 380 24.26 26.90 -15.15
C THR A 380 23.48 27.87 -14.27
N ILE A 381 22.69 27.38 -13.32
CA ILE A 381 22.04 28.17 -12.27
C ILE A 381 22.71 27.80 -10.95
N GLU A 382 23.25 28.79 -10.25
CA GLU A 382 23.90 28.65 -8.95
C GLU A 382 23.00 29.18 -7.84
N LEU A 383 22.65 28.30 -6.91
CA LEU A 383 21.80 28.59 -5.77
C LEU A 383 22.65 28.87 -4.53
N TYR A 384 22.33 29.97 -3.84
CA TYR A 384 22.90 30.32 -2.53
C TYR A 384 21.84 30.31 -1.42
N ALA A 385 20.59 30.06 -1.80
CA ALA A 385 19.44 29.86 -0.93
C ALA A 385 18.32 29.16 -1.73
N ASP A 386 17.31 28.66 -1.01
CA ASP A 386 16.08 28.13 -1.58
C ASP A 386 15.45 29.12 -2.58
N THR A 387 15.15 28.65 -3.79
CA THR A 387 14.59 29.50 -4.85
C THR A 387 13.39 28.84 -5.50
N VAL A 388 12.29 29.58 -5.61
CA VAL A 388 11.11 29.17 -6.37
C VAL A 388 10.87 30.13 -7.52
N ILE A 389 10.53 29.57 -8.67
CA ILE A 389 10.19 30.31 -9.88
C ILE A 389 8.81 29.86 -10.34
N PHE A 390 7.84 30.77 -10.27
CA PHE A 390 6.56 30.58 -10.94
C PHE A 390 6.65 31.15 -12.35
N LEU A 391 6.31 30.36 -13.36
CA LEU A 391 6.51 30.71 -14.77
C LEU A 391 5.29 30.33 -15.62
N LYS A 392 5.19 30.89 -16.84
CA LYS A 392 4.09 30.55 -17.77
C LYS A 392 4.33 29.23 -18.47
N SER A 393 5.54 29.10 -19.01
CA SER A 393 6.05 27.89 -19.66
C SER A 393 7.58 27.92 -19.60
N TYR A 394 8.19 26.74 -19.65
CA TYR A 394 9.65 26.58 -19.63
C TYR A 394 10.08 25.78 -20.85
N THR A 395 11.12 26.25 -21.52
CA THR A 395 11.82 25.47 -22.54
C THR A 395 13.31 25.60 -22.38
N SER A 396 14.04 24.49 -22.43
CA SER A 396 15.50 24.52 -22.54
C SER A 396 16.03 23.84 -23.80
N THR A 397 17.13 24.38 -24.31
CA THR A 397 17.96 23.79 -25.36
C THR A 397 19.43 23.84 -24.95
N ASN A 398 20.14 22.74 -25.15
CA ASN A 398 21.49 22.48 -24.60
C ASN A 398 21.52 22.30 -23.07
N ASN A 399 22.65 21.85 -22.53
CA ASN A 399 22.75 21.35 -21.16
C ASN A 399 22.31 22.39 -20.12
N ILE A 400 21.48 22.00 -19.16
CA ILE A 400 21.11 22.85 -18.02
C ILE A 400 21.66 22.21 -16.76
N VAL A 401 22.40 22.99 -15.96
CA VAL A 401 22.92 22.54 -14.67
C VAL A 401 22.34 23.44 -13.59
N ILE A 402 21.72 22.85 -12.58
CA ILE A 402 21.29 23.56 -11.36
C ILE A 402 22.11 22.97 -10.22
N LYS A 403 22.85 23.82 -9.52
CA LYS A 403 23.78 23.39 -8.47
C LYS A 403 23.87 24.41 -7.35
N SER A 404 24.46 24.00 -6.24
CA SER A 404 24.79 24.90 -5.14
C SER A 404 26.01 25.76 -5.49
N GLY A 405 25.91 27.07 -5.26
CA GLY A 405 27.01 28.03 -5.43
C GLY A 405 27.90 28.19 -4.20
N ASP A 406 27.42 27.76 -3.03
CA ASP A 406 28.15 27.78 -1.75
C ASP A 406 28.46 26.37 -1.19
N GLY A 407 27.98 25.32 -1.86
CA GLY A 407 28.12 23.93 -1.42
C GLY A 407 27.09 23.50 -0.37
N GLY A 408 26.18 24.38 0.06
CA GLY A 408 25.07 24.06 0.96
C GLY A 408 23.91 23.36 0.25
N ALA A 409 23.08 22.67 1.02
CA ALA A 409 21.81 22.09 0.56
C ALA A 409 20.79 23.20 0.30
N HIS A 410 20.15 23.17 -0.88
CA HIS A 410 19.15 24.16 -1.30
C HIS A 410 18.04 23.47 -2.07
N LYS A 411 16.84 24.02 -1.99
CA LYS A 411 15.69 23.55 -2.77
C LYS A 411 15.39 24.50 -3.94
N PHE A 412 15.00 23.91 -5.07
CA PHE A 412 14.62 24.64 -6.28
C PHE A 412 13.24 24.23 -6.79
N TRP A 413 12.32 25.18 -6.95
CA TRP A 413 11.00 24.90 -7.52
C TRP A 413 10.83 25.59 -8.86
N ALA A 414 10.41 24.83 -9.87
CA ALA A 414 9.97 25.35 -11.17
C ALA A 414 8.50 24.99 -11.35
N ILE A 415 7.62 25.98 -11.20
CA ILE A 415 6.18 25.76 -11.11
C ILE A 415 5.48 26.55 -12.21
N VAL A 416 4.71 25.86 -13.04
CA VAL A 416 3.65 26.47 -13.85
C VAL A 416 2.37 26.41 -13.03
N PRO A 417 1.78 27.53 -12.60
CA PRO A 417 0.54 27.51 -11.82
C PRO A 417 -0.57 26.71 -12.50
N HIS A 418 -1.37 25.99 -11.73
CA HIS A 418 -2.47 25.16 -12.24
C HIS A 418 -3.43 25.97 -13.13
N SER A 419 -3.75 27.20 -12.75
CA SER A 419 -4.58 28.16 -13.49
C SER A 419 -4.07 28.51 -14.89
N ASN A 420 -2.81 28.22 -15.23
CA ASN A 420 -2.30 28.36 -16.59
C ASN A 420 -2.75 27.21 -17.52
N GLY A 421 -3.34 26.15 -16.98
CA GLY A 421 -3.97 25.05 -17.72
C GLY A 421 -2.97 24.22 -18.54
N THR A 422 -2.64 24.68 -19.74
CA THR A 422 -1.77 23.95 -20.70
C THR A 422 -0.34 24.49 -20.72
N GLY A 423 0.10 25.18 -19.68
CA GLY A 423 1.51 25.55 -19.58
C GLY A 423 2.36 24.28 -19.54
N THR A 424 3.57 24.34 -20.07
CA THR A 424 4.42 23.16 -20.26
C THR A 424 5.83 23.42 -19.74
N ILE A 425 6.49 22.37 -19.26
CA ILE A 425 7.92 22.38 -18.97
C ILE A 425 8.60 21.39 -19.93
N ARG A 426 9.46 21.87 -20.81
CA ARG A 426 10.11 21.03 -21.82
C ARG A 426 11.61 21.23 -21.88
N THR A 427 12.37 20.17 -21.66
CA THR A 427 13.82 20.18 -21.85
C THR A 427 14.13 19.40 -23.12
N HIS A 428 14.80 20.02 -24.09
CA HIS A 428 15.29 19.32 -25.29
C HIS A 428 16.72 18.83 -25.11
N SER A 429 17.21 18.82 -23.88
CA SER A 429 18.60 18.67 -23.53
C SER A 429 18.74 18.17 -22.10
N PRO A 430 19.90 17.57 -21.75
CA PRO A 430 20.16 17.11 -20.40
C PRO A 430 19.93 18.21 -19.37
N VAL A 431 19.20 17.86 -18.32
CA VAL A 431 19.12 18.65 -17.09
C VAL A 431 19.88 17.89 -16.01
N SER A 432 20.74 18.59 -15.28
CA SER A 432 21.47 18.04 -14.14
C SER A 432 21.16 18.87 -12.89
N ILE A 433 20.53 18.23 -11.91
CA ILE A 433 20.32 18.76 -10.57
C ILE A 433 21.41 18.16 -9.70
N VAL A 434 22.39 18.98 -9.32
CA VAL A 434 23.61 18.51 -8.67
C VAL A 434 23.44 18.56 -7.16
N ALA A 435 23.59 17.40 -6.50
CA ALA A 435 23.60 17.30 -5.05
C ALA A 435 24.59 18.31 -4.41
N PRO A 436 24.24 18.95 -3.29
CA PRO A 436 23.08 18.68 -2.43
C PRO A 436 21.81 19.49 -2.79
N VAL A 437 21.66 19.96 -4.03
CA VAL A 437 20.42 20.61 -4.48
C VAL A 437 19.33 19.58 -4.75
N GLU A 438 18.11 19.89 -4.35
CA GLU A 438 16.90 19.11 -4.62
C GLU A 438 15.91 19.98 -5.39
N SER A 439 15.11 19.40 -6.29
CA SER A 439 14.20 20.19 -7.13
C SER A 439 12.81 19.62 -7.32
N PHE A 440 11.81 20.50 -7.34
CA PHE A 440 10.42 20.15 -7.60
C PHE A 440 9.96 20.84 -8.88
N TRP A 441 9.51 20.06 -9.86
CA TRP A 441 9.05 20.57 -11.14
C TRP A 441 7.57 20.23 -11.30
N TYR A 442 6.75 21.25 -11.54
CA TYR A 442 5.30 21.11 -11.64
C TYR A 442 4.74 21.83 -12.85
N THR A 443 3.82 21.16 -13.56
CA THR A 443 3.01 21.81 -14.58
C THR A 443 1.68 21.09 -14.82
N PRO A 444 0.56 21.81 -14.99
CA PRO A 444 -0.75 21.21 -15.29
C PRO A 444 -0.85 20.64 -16.71
N GLY A 445 -0.01 21.11 -17.65
CA GLY A 445 0.15 20.51 -18.98
C GLY A 445 1.32 19.52 -19.02
N ASP A 446 1.98 19.45 -20.16
CA ASP A 446 3.02 18.44 -20.37
C ASP A 446 4.36 18.81 -19.72
N LEU A 447 4.98 17.80 -19.11
CA LEU A 447 6.34 17.84 -18.59
C LEU A 447 7.23 16.87 -19.36
N PHE A 448 8.10 17.43 -20.20
CA PHE A 448 9.05 16.69 -21.02
C PHE A 448 10.48 16.86 -20.51
N LEU A 449 11.11 15.77 -20.09
CA LEU A 449 12.54 15.70 -19.75
C LEU A 449 13.28 14.88 -20.81
N HIS A 450 13.86 15.50 -21.83
CA HIS A 450 14.60 14.76 -22.87
C HIS A 450 16.11 14.69 -22.63
N ASN A 451 16.68 13.60 -23.12
CA ASN A 451 18.11 13.25 -23.07
C ASN A 451 18.55 12.85 -21.66
N SER A 452 19.78 12.32 -21.57
CA SER A 452 20.35 11.76 -20.34
C SER A 452 20.46 12.81 -19.24
N SER A 453 19.39 12.96 -18.47
CA SER A 453 19.25 13.93 -17.39
C SER A 453 19.57 13.26 -16.06
N GLN A 454 20.20 14.00 -15.16
CA GLN A 454 20.37 13.59 -13.77
C GLN A 454 19.46 14.46 -12.94
N PHE A 455 18.27 13.95 -12.64
CA PHE A 455 17.27 14.68 -11.89
C PHE A 455 17.31 14.24 -10.44
N ARG A 456 17.22 15.19 -9.50
CA ARG A 456 17.11 14.92 -8.07
C ARG A 456 15.94 15.70 -7.51
N GLY A 457 14.93 15.01 -6.97
CA GLY A 457 13.73 15.63 -6.42
C GLY A 457 12.41 14.98 -6.83
N GLN A 458 11.43 15.78 -7.24
CA GLN A 458 10.05 15.38 -7.52
C GLN A 458 9.54 16.03 -8.82
N VAL A 459 8.67 15.32 -9.55
CA VAL A 459 8.10 15.77 -10.82
C VAL A 459 6.62 15.49 -10.87
N TYR A 460 5.81 16.52 -11.12
CA TYR A 460 4.35 16.46 -11.18
C TYR A 460 3.88 17.09 -12.50
N GLY A 461 3.17 16.35 -13.32
CA GLY A 461 2.76 16.79 -14.66
C GLY A 461 1.33 16.39 -15.00
N GLY A 462 0.74 17.05 -16.00
CA GLY A 462 -0.43 16.52 -16.71
C GLY A 462 -0.04 15.23 -17.41
N ASP A 463 0.78 15.35 -18.47
CA ASP A 463 1.53 14.24 -19.06
C ASP A 463 3.00 14.33 -18.63
N VAL A 464 3.59 13.22 -18.20
CA VAL A 464 5.02 13.16 -17.87
C VAL A 464 5.75 12.29 -18.86
N ASP A 465 6.74 12.87 -19.52
CA ASP A 465 7.55 12.19 -20.52
C ASP A 465 9.04 12.37 -20.18
N VAL A 466 9.68 11.28 -19.74
CA VAL A 466 11.11 11.24 -19.42
C VAL A 466 11.85 10.41 -20.47
N HIS A 467 12.47 11.08 -21.45
CA HIS A 467 13.19 10.46 -22.56
C HIS A 467 14.68 10.19 -22.27
N ALA A 468 15.19 9.06 -22.80
CA ALA A 468 16.57 8.57 -22.74
C ALA A 468 17.05 8.20 -21.32
N ALA A 469 18.33 7.81 -21.19
CA ALA A 469 18.90 7.27 -19.95
C ALA A 469 19.02 8.37 -18.89
N ALA A 470 17.91 8.71 -18.25
CA ALA A 470 17.86 9.65 -17.16
C ALA A 470 17.96 8.90 -15.83
N GLY A 471 18.86 9.35 -14.97
CA GLY A 471 18.91 8.93 -13.57
C GLY A 471 18.06 9.90 -12.76
N PHE A 472 17.02 9.38 -12.13
CA PHE A 472 16.13 10.13 -11.26
C PHE A 472 16.36 9.67 -9.82
N GLU A 473 16.82 10.58 -8.99
CA GLU A 473 17.02 10.35 -7.57
C GLU A 473 15.93 11.06 -6.76
N TYR A 474 15.01 10.30 -6.18
CA TYR A 474 13.90 10.85 -5.43
C TYR A 474 14.34 11.45 -4.10
N THR A 475 13.85 12.66 -3.84
CA THR A 475 13.86 13.31 -2.53
C THR A 475 12.54 14.03 -2.36
N ASN A 476 11.98 13.98 -1.16
CA ASN A 476 10.77 14.72 -0.86
C ASN A 476 11.10 16.22 -0.69
N VAL A 477 10.75 17.01 -1.70
CA VAL A 477 10.96 18.46 -1.71
C VAL A 477 9.78 19.17 -1.05
N GLY A 478 8.55 18.71 -1.33
CA GLY A 478 7.29 19.30 -0.87
C GLY A 478 7.01 20.68 -1.47
N VAL A 479 5.80 21.20 -1.24
CA VAL A 479 5.40 22.55 -1.65
C VAL A 479 4.66 23.24 -0.49
N PRO A 480 5.10 24.42 -0.03
CA PRO A 480 4.41 25.15 1.04
C PRO A 480 2.94 25.40 0.71
N GLY A 481 2.05 25.09 1.66
CA GLY A 481 0.61 25.31 1.53
C GLY A 481 -0.13 24.29 0.67
N VAL A 482 0.56 23.28 0.12
CA VAL A 482 -0.04 22.22 -0.71
C VAL A 482 0.26 20.87 -0.09
N GLU A 483 -0.79 20.10 0.14
CA GLU A 483 -0.68 18.66 0.42
C GLU A 483 -0.49 17.96 -0.91
N LEU A 484 0.72 17.44 -1.13
CA LEU A 484 0.98 16.57 -2.26
C LEU A 484 0.35 15.21 -1.97
N VAL A 485 0.03 14.48 -3.03
CA VAL A 485 -0.73 13.23 -2.93
C VAL A 485 0.08 12.23 -2.10
N SER A 486 -0.41 11.94 -0.90
CA SER A 486 -0.09 10.70 -0.23
C SER A 486 -0.84 9.60 -0.97
N ALA A 487 -0.10 8.76 -1.66
CA ALA A 487 -0.66 7.53 -2.19
C ALA A 487 -1.17 6.65 -1.03
N ALA A 488 -0.63 6.83 0.19
CA ALA A 488 -0.97 6.14 1.43
C ALA A 488 -2.48 6.04 1.69
N THR A 489 -3.08 4.94 1.24
CA THR A 489 -4.38 4.51 1.75
C THR A 489 -4.14 3.39 2.76
N LEU A 490 -4.44 3.67 4.03
CA LEU A 490 -4.12 2.86 5.21
C LEU A 490 -4.97 1.59 5.41
N ASP A 491 -5.25 0.85 4.35
CA ASP A 491 -6.38 -0.11 4.37
C ASP A 491 -6.03 -1.43 3.69
N GLU A 492 -4.79 -1.65 3.28
CA GLU A 492 -4.32 -3.02 3.06
C GLU A 492 -4.03 -3.57 4.47
N GLY A 493 -4.90 -4.44 4.98
CA GLY A 493 -4.92 -5.05 6.32
C GLY A 493 -3.74 -4.76 7.26
N PHE A 494 -3.13 -5.80 7.79
CA PHE A 494 -2.00 -5.67 8.71
C PHE A 494 -1.09 -6.89 8.56
N VAL A 495 0.22 -6.68 8.68
CA VAL A 495 1.09 -7.74 9.16
C VAL A 495 0.69 -8.01 10.61
N VAL A 496 0.06 -9.16 10.85
CA VAL A 496 -0.46 -9.55 12.15
C VAL A 496 0.57 -10.38 12.91
N GLU A 497 1.15 -9.84 13.97
CA GLU A 497 2.02 -10.59 14.87
C GLU A 497 1.26 -11.00 16.14
N ILE A 498 1.10 -12.30 16.36
CA ILE A 498 0.45 -12.82 17.58
C ILE A 498 1.38 -12.69 18.78
N VAL A 499 1.05 -11.78 19.70
CA VAL A 499 1.77 -11.58 20.96
C VAL A 499 1.37 -12.63 21.99
N ASN A 500 0.07 -12.91 22.10
CA ASN A 500 -0.46 -13.83 23.08
C ASN A 500 -1.80 -14.41 22.62
N LYS A 501 -2.06 -15.69 22.91
CA LYS A 501 -3.33 -16.38 22.67
C LYS A 501 -3.68 -17.20 23.89
N ARG A 502 -4.87 -17.00 24.47
CA ARG A 502 -5.32 -17.68 25.70
C ARG A 502 -6.82 -17.94 25.72
N GLU A 503 -7.23 -19.01 26.39
CA GLU A 503 -8.62 -19.25 26.79
C GLU A 503 -8.90 -18.43 28.06
N GLU A 504 -10.03 -17.73 28.09
CA GLU A 504 -10.56 -17.06 29.29
C GLU A 504 -11.85 -17.78 29.72
N SER A 505 -11.91 -18.12 31.01
CA SER A 505 -13.02 -18.85 31.64
C SER A 505 -14.05 -17.92 32.23
#